data_AF-A0A937B568-F1
#
_entry.id   AF-A0A937B568-F1
#
_cell.length_a   1.000
_cell.length_b   1.000
_cell.length_c   1.000
_cell.angle_alpha   90.00
_cell.angle_beta   90.00
_cell.angle_gamma   90.00
#
_symmetry.space_group_name_H-M   'P 1'
#
loop_
_entity.id
_entity.type
_entity.pdbx_description
1 polymer ?
#
loop_
_entity_poly.entity_id
_entity_poly.type
_entity_poly.pdbx_seq_one_letter_code
_entity_poly.pdbx_strand_id
1 'polypeptide(L)'
;MTVDWDSVTQKYISPIVLAKDSTNYQLGINALYAHIQDGHGFVRGSLITKIINGGREGSPILGNVVEGKFVVTTIINDSLATSLGINKGDIIIKRNGKDVFELIKTLKHYIAYSNDVTGTAYVESLICAGADSTEGIFTIQKKDGKIVDIKVRFDKKLTKASRENMSGRANEKILRFLNSEIGYADLDRLEVSAIDSMFEMFKHTKAIVFDKRGYPNGT
;
A
#
# COMPACT_ATOMS: atom_id res chain seq x y z
N MET A 1 19.52 -15.94 2.66
CA MET A 1 19.44 -17.07 3.61
C MET A 1 18.92 -18.27 2.85
N THR A 2 19.47 -19.45 3.05
CA THR A 2 18.94 -20.70 2.48
C THR A 2 17.76 -21.18 3.33
N VAL A 3 16.62 -21.41 2.70
CA VAL A 3 15.42 -21.96 3.35
C VAL A 3 15.55 -23.48 3.39
N ASP A 4 15.39 -24.07 4.57
CA ASP A 4 15.23 -25.52 4.72
C ASP A 4 13.80 -25.91 4.34
N TRP A 5 13.65 -26.37 3.10
CA TRP A 5 12.36 -26.75 2.55
C TRP A 5 11.75 -28.00 3.20
N ASP A 6 12.54 -28.90 3.77
CA ASP A 6 12.01 -30.08 4.44
C ASP A 6 11.33 -29.65 5.75
N SER A 7 12.02 -28.84 6.56
CA SER A 7 11.45 -28.26 7.79
C SER A 7 10.22 -27.39 7.51
N VAL A 8 10.28 -26.53 6.49
CA VAL A 8 9.13 -25.70 6.10
C VAL A 8 7.95 -26.57 5.66
N THR A 9 8.19 -27.56 4.79
CA THR A 9 7.14 -28.45 4.31
C THR A 9 6.50 -29.22 5.46
N GLN A 10 7.30 -29.82 6.35
CA GLN A 10 6.80 -30.55 7.52
C GLN A 10 5.95 -29.66 8.43
N LYS A 11 6.35 -28.40 8.63
CA LYS A 11 5.62 -27.45 9.46
C LYS A 11 4.24 -27.10 8.89
N TYR A 12 4.13 -26.89 7.57
CA TYR A 12 2.89 -26.37 6.97
C TYR A 12 1.99 -27.42 6.32
N ILE A 13 2.52 -28.61 5.98
CA ILE A 13 1.72 -29.66 5.32
C ILE A 13 0.55 -30.14 6.19
N SER A 14 0.78 -30.32 7.50
CA SER A 14 -0.25 -30.83 8.42
C SER A 14 -1.45 -29.87 8.54
N PRO A 15 -1.27 -28.56 8.82
CA PRO A 15 -2.36 -27.58 8.79
C PRO A 15 -3.13 -27.53 7.46
N ILE A 16 -2.45 -27.73 6.33
CA ILE A 16 -3.08 -27.73 5.00
C ILE A 16 -3.97 -28.97 4.82
N VAL A 17 -3.45 -30.16 5.12
CA VAL A 17 -4.18 -31.44 4.96
C VAL A 17 -5.37 -31.53 5.93
N LEU A 18 -5.23 -30.97 7.13
CA LEU A 18 -6.27 -30.98 8.18
C LEU A 18 -7.23 -29.79 8.08
N ALA A 19 -7.13 -28.96 7.04
CA ALA A 19 -7.99 -27.79 6.87
C ALA A 19 -9.47 -28.20 6.75
N LYS A 20 -10.33 -27.59 7.59
CA LYS A 20 -11.76 -27.92 7.67
C LYS A 20 -12.62 -27.23 6.61
N ASP A 21 -12.05 -26.25 5.92
CA ASP A 21 -12.73 -25.44 4.92
C ASP A 21 -11.73 -24.81 3.96
N SER A 22 -12.25 -24.22 2.88
CA SER A 22 -11.44 -23.58 1.84
C SER A 22 -10.66 -22.36 2.31
N THR A 23 -11.10 -21.71 3.39
CA THR A 23 -10.40 -20.55 3.96
C THR A 23 -9.13 -20.99 4.67
N ASN A 24 -9.25 -21.97 5.55
CA ASN A 24 -8.12 -22.53 6.29
C ASN A 24 -7.11 -23.21 5.36
N TYR A 25 -7.58 -23.92 4.32
CA TYR A 25 -6.70 -24.52 3.32
C TYR A 25 -5.85 -23.46 2.61
N GLN A 26 -6.50 -22.40 2.10
CA GLN A 26 -5.78 -21.34 1.39
C GLN A 26 -4.86 -20.54 2.29
N LEU A 27 -5.23 -20.27 3.55
CA LEU A 27 -4.33 -19.63 4.52
C LEU A 27 -3.08 -20.49 4.79
N GLY A 28 -3.25 -21.81 4.91
CA GLY A 28 -2.12 -22.74 5.02
C GLY A 28 -1.20 -22.69 3.80
N ILE A 29 -1.78 -22.71 2.59
CA ILE A 29 -1.01 -22.57 1.33
C ILE A 29 -0.28 -21.23 1.27
N ASN A 30 -0.93 -20.11 1.62
CA ASN A 30 -0.30 -18.79 1.65
C ASN A 30 0.86 -18.73 2.66
N ALA A 31 0.69 -19.33 3.84
CA ALA A 31 1.71 -19.34 4.88
C ALA A 31 2.93 -20.19 4.51
N LEU A 32 2.72 -21.34 3.83
CA LEU A 32 3.80 -22.12 3.22
C LEU A 32 4.50 -21.30 2.14
N TYR A 33 3.73 -20.73 1.22
CA TYR A 33 4.25 -20.04 0.05
C TYR A 33 5.00 -18.75 0.39
N ALA A 34 4.67 -18.08 1.51
CA ALA A 34 5.42 -16.92 2.00
C ALA A 34 6.92 -17.19 2.22
N HIS A 35 7.33 -18.46 2.43
CA HIS A 35 8.73 -18.84 2.62
C HIS A 35 9.59 -18.82 1.36
N ILE A 36 9.02 -18.69 0.16
CA ILE A 36 9.83 -18.52 -1.06
C ILE A 36 10.62 -17.20 -1.05
N GLN A 37 10.15 -16.20 -0.28
CA GLN A 37 10.77 -14.87 -0.16
C GLN A 37 11.06 -14.21 -1.54
N ASP A 38 10.13 -14.35 -2.48
CA ASP A 38 10.18 -13.78 -3.82
C ASP A 38 8.93 -12.91 -4.03
N GLY A 39 9.13 -11.62 -4.33
CA GLY A 39 8.04 -10.68 -4.61
C GLY A 39 7.27 -10.97 -5.90
N HIS A 40 7.81 -11.81 -6.80
CA HIS A 40 7.11 -12.24 -8.02
C HIS A 40 6.30 -13.53 -7.82
N GLY A 41 6.52 -14.25 -6.72
CA GLY A 41 5.71 -15.39 -6.36
C GLY A 41 4.52 -14.92 -5.53
N PHE A 42 3.30 -15.28 -5.95
CA PHE A 42 2.11 -15.06 -5.12
C PHE A 42 1.04 -16.11 -5.35
N VAL A 43 0.26 -16.39 -4.31
CA VAL A 43 -0.95 -17.21 -4.40
C VAL A 43 -2.10 -16.30 -4.84
N ARG A 44 -2.76 -16.64 -5.96
CA ARG A 44 -3.93 -15.89 -6.42
C ARG A 44 -5.15 -16.19 -5.55
N GLY A 45 -5.81 -15.14 -5.06
CA GLY A 45 -7.04 -15.24 -4.26
C GLY A 45 -7.35 -13.97 -3.46
N SER A 46 -8.58 -13.86 -2.94
CA SER A 46 -9.00 -12.74 -2.08
C SER A 46 -8.80 -13.01 -0.59
N LEU A 47 -8.32 -14.18 -0.19
CA LEU A 47 -8.49 -14.65 1.18
C LEU A 47 -7.68 -13.89 2.23
N ILE A 48 -6.52 -13.31 1.86
CA ILE A 48 -5.80 -12.41 2.76
C ILE A 48 -6.62 -11.17 3.14
N THR A 49 -7.56 -10.74 2.28
CA THR A 49 -8.40 -9.58 2.57
C THR A 49 -9.42 -9.88 3.66
N LYS A 50 -9.70 -11.16 3.95
CA LYS A 50 -10.52 -11.55 5.11
C LYS A 50 -9.87 -11.17 6.46
N ILE A 51 -8.54 -11.10 6.52
CA ILE A 51 -7.81 -10.67 7.74
C ILE A 51 -8.10 -9.20 8.07
N ILE A 52 -8.35 -8.39 7.04
CA ILE A 52 -8.62 -6.95 7.05
C ILE A 52 -10.07 -6.64 6.66
N ASN A 53 -11.02 -7.34 7.32
CA ASN A 53 -12.46 -7.08 7.19
C ASN A 53 -13.07 -7.39 5.80
N GLY A 54 -12.52 -8.36 5.07
CA GLY A 54 -13.24 -9.07 4.01
C GLY A 54 -13.23 -8.46 2.62
N GLY A 55 -12.48 -7.38 2.36
CA GLY A 55 -12.49 -6.76 1.03
C GLY A 55 -11.32 -5.85 0.70
N ARG A 56 -11.34 -5.32 -0.52
CA ARG A 56 -10.32 -4.43 -1.08
C ARG A 56 -10.86 -3.04 -1.36
N GLU A 57 -12.05 -2.72 -0.86
CA GLU A 57 -12.68 -1.45 -1.16
C GLU A 57 -12.05 -0.33 -0.37
N GLY A 58 -11.80 0.77 -1.08
CA GLY A 58 -11.01 1.88 -0.60
C GLY A 58 -11.72 2.72 0.45
N SER A 59 -10.91 3.49 1.15
CA SER A 59 -11.31 4.56 2.07
C SER A 59 -10.92 5.93 1.48
N PRO A 60 -11.29 7.07 2.10
CA PRO A 60 -10.88 8.38 1.62
C PRO A 60 -9.37 8.66 1.80
N ILE A 61 -8.61 7.73 2.37
CA ILE A 61 -7.19 7.86 2.67
C ILE A 61 -6.40 6.62 2.26
N LEU A 62 -5.11 6.84 2.00
CA LEU A 62 -4.06 5.82 2.03
C LEU A 62 -3.02 6.21 3.07
N GLY A 63 -2.30 5.22 3.58
CA GLY A 63 -1.15 5.46 4.45
C GLY A 63 0.01 4.54 4.13
N ASN A 64 1.19 4.97 4.58
CA ASN A 64 2.44 4.24 4.46
C ASN A 64 3.18 4.27 5.80
N VAL A 65 4.06 3.29 6.01
CA VAL A 65 5.01 3.31 7.13
C VAL A 65 6.13 4.30 6.80
N VAL A 66 6.17 5.40 7.55
CA VAL A 66 7.20 6.44 7.45
C VAL A 66 7.84 6.57 8.82
N GLU A 67 9.16 6.40 8.89
CA GLU A 67 9.94 6.52 10.14
C GLU A 67 9.35 5.70 11.32
N GLY A 68 8.93 4.47 11.04
CA GLY A 68 8.37 3.56 12.05
C GLY A 68 6.94 3.89 12.50
N LYS A 69 6.22 4.76 11.78
CA LYS A 69 4.82 5.11 12.06
C LYS A 69 3.96 4.89 10.83
N PHE A 70 2.73 4.41 10.99
CA PHE A 70 1.77 4.34 9.89
C PHE A 70 1.10 5.70 9.69
N VAL A 71 1.49 6.43 8.64
CA VAL A 71 1.11 7.83 8.41
C VAL A 71 0.13 7.92 7.26
N VAL A 72 -0.89 8.78 7.37
CA VAL A 72 -1.75 9.17 6.25
C VAL A 72 -0.93 9.99 5.26
N THR A 73 -0.60 9.41 4.11
CA THR A 73 0.26 10.02 3.08
C THR A 73 -0.55 10.59 1.92
N THR A 74 -1.68 9.96 1.59
CA THR A 74 -2.51 10.34 0.45
C THR A 74 -3.97 10.49 0.87
N ILE A 75 -4.59 11.56 0.40
CA ILE A 75 -6.04 11.76 0.48
C ILE A 75 -6.62 11.41 -0.88
N ILE A 76 -7.55 10.46 -0.90
CA ILE A 76 -8.25 9.98 -2.10
C ILE A 76 -9.51 10.81 -2.36
N ASN A 77 -10.18 11.27 -1.32
CA ASN A 77 -11.35 12.11 -1.41
C ASN A 77 -11.28 13.24 -0.38
N ASP A 78 -10.91 14.44 -0.85
CA ASP A 78 -10.67 15.61 0.00
C ASP A 78 -11.90 16.02 0.80
N SER A 79 -13.08 16.06 0.17
CA SER A 79 -14.32 16.45 0.83
C SER A 79 -14.70 15.48 1.96
N LEU A 80 -14.56 14.17 1.73
CA LEU A 80 -14.87 13.14 2.72
C LEU A 80 -13.81 13.08 3.83
N ALA A 81 -12.53 13.19 3.49
CA ALA A 81 -11.47 13.25 4.50
C ALA A 81 -11.62 14.49 5.41
N THR A 82 -11.94 15.65 4.83
CA THR A 82 -12.19 16.90 5.55
C THR A 82 -13.40 16.77 6.48
N SER A 83 -14.52 16.21 6.01
CA SER A 83 -15.72 16.04 6.85
C SER A 83 -15.49 15.07 8.01
N LEU A 84 -14.59 14.11 7.86
CA LEU A 84 -14.15 13.18 8.90
C LEU A 84 -13.01 13.76 9.76
N GLY A 85 -12.49 14.94 9.42
CA GLY A 85 -11.36 15.57 10.10
C GLY A 85 -10.04 14.81 9.98
N ILE A 86 -9.83 14.04 8.91
CA ILE A 86 -8.58 13.32 8.63
C ILE A 86 -7.65 14.17 7.76
N ASN A 87 -6.40 14.32 8.17
CA ASN A 87 -5.40 15.13 7.46
C ASN A 87 -4.19 14.29 7.02
N LYS A 88 -3.50 14.73 5.97
CA LYS A 88 -2.16 14.21 5.67
C LYS A 88 -1.23 14.44 6.86
N GLY A 89 -0.42 13.44 7.20
CA GLY A 89 0.48 13.46 8.35
C GLY A 89 -0.14 12.92 9.65
N ASP A 90 -1.45 12.68 9.68
CA ASP A 90 -2.07 11.97 10.81
C ASP A 90 -1.50 10.55 10.93
N ILE A 91 -1.36 10.04 12.16
CA ILE A 91 -0.79 8.72 12.43
C ILE A 91 -1.93 7.74 12.74
N ILE A 92 -2.07 6.67 11.96
CA ILE A 92 -3.01 5.59 12.25
C ILE A 92 -2.34 4.62 13.23
N ILE A 93 -2.89 4.49 14.44
CA ILE A 93 -2.36 3.61 15.48
C ILE A 93 -3.08 2.26 15.46
N LYS A 94 -4.42 2.29 15.29
CA LYS A 94 -5.23 1.08 15.29
C LYS A 94 -6.25 1.06 14.17
N ARG A 95 -6.62 -0.15 13.78
CA ARG A 95 -7.69 -0.46 12.86
C ARG A 95 -8.64 -1.45 13.54
N ASN A 96 -9.90 -1.05 13.72
CA ASN A 96 -10.91 -1.83 14.45
C ASN A 96 -10.39 -2.35 15.82
N GLY A 97 -9.71 -1.46 16.56
CA GLY A 97 -9.12 -1.78 17.88
C GLY A 97 -7.82 -2.59 17.86
N LYS A 98 -7.36 -3.08 16.70
CA LYS A 98 -6.09 -3.80 16.56
C LYS A 98 -4.96 -2.85 16.15
N ASP A 99 -3.79 -3.02 16.76
CA ASP A 99 -2.58 -2.29 16.38
C ASP A 99 -2.23 -2.52 14.89
N VAL A 100 -1.85 -1.44 14.20
CA VAL A 100 -1.56 -1.50 12.75
C VAL A 100 -0.32 -2.33 12.44
N PHE A 101 0.70 -2.35 13.30
CA PHE A 101 1.93 -3.11 13.07
C PHE A 101 1.72 -4.60 13.35
N GLU A 102 0.88 -4.95 14.32
CA GLU A 102 0.44 -6.34 14.50
C GLU A 102 -0.38 -6.84 13.30
N LEU A 103 -1.21 -5.99 12.68
CA LEU A 103 -1.90 -6.31 11.44
C LEU A 103 -0.92 -6.50 10.27
N ILE A 104 0.04 -5.59 10.10
CA ILE A 104 1.08 -5.69 9.06
C ILE A 104 1.86 -7.00 9.22
N LYS A 105 2.31 -7.31 10.44
CA LYS A 105 3.00 -8.56 10.77
C LYS A 105 2.16 -9.79 10.44
N THR A 106 0.87 -9.75 10.78
CA THR A 106 -0.07 -10.83 10.47
C THR A 106 -0.22 -11.02 8.96
N LEU A 107 -0.40 -9.93 8.20
CA LEU A 107 -0.56 -9.98 6.74
C LEU A 107 0.72 -10.50 6.07
N LYS A 108 1.89 -10.05 6.53
CA LYS A 108 3.21 -10.51 6.05
C LYS A 108 3.47 -11.99 6.33
N HIS A 109 2.74 -12.63 7.23
CA HIS A 109 2.82 -14.08 7.39
C HIS A 109 2.25 -14.86 6.18
N TYR A 110 1.41 -14.22 5.38
CA TYR A 110 0.65 -14.85 4.30
C TYR A 110 1.02 -14.33 2.90
N ILE A 111 2.07 -13.53 2.76
CA ILE A 111 2.56 -13.06 1.46
C ILE A 111 4.04 -13.35 1.32
N ALA A 112 4.46 -13.67 0.10
CA ALA A 112 5.88 -13.70 -0.24
C ALA A 112 6.35 -12.28 -0.61
N TYR A 113 7.58 -11.97 -0.22
CA TYR A 113 8.24 -10.71 -0.52
C TYR A 113 9.76 -10.92 -0.41
N SER A 114 10.51 -10.17 -1.21
CA SER A 114 11.98 -10.31 -1.25
C SER A 114 12.73 -9.56 -0.16
N ASN A 115 12.09 -8.57 0.46
CA ASN A 115 12.66 -7.84 1.58
C ASN A 115 11.55 -7.18 2.41
N ASP A 116 11.89 -6.79 3.64
CA ASP A 116 10.93 -6.31 4.63
C ASP A 116 10.15 -5.06 4.17
N VAL A 117 10.85 -4.12 3.51
CA VAL A 117 10.28 -2.86 3.01
C VAL A 117 9.23 -3.15 1.94
N THR A 118 9.55 -3.99 0.96
CA THR A 118 8.62 -4.41 -0.08
C THR A 118 7.42 -5.16 0.51
N GLY A 119 7.65 -6.07 1.46
CA GLY A 119 6.58 -6.81 2.13
C GLY A 119 5.61 -5.89 2.89
N THR A 120 6.13 -4.85 3.54
CA THR A 120 5.32 -3.82 4.20
C THR A 120 4.51 -3.02 3.18
N ALA A 121 5.13 -2.55 2.10
CA ALA A 121 4.45 -1.79 1.04
C ALA A 121 3.28 -2.56 0.40
N TYR A 122 3.41 -3.88 0.23
CA TYR A 122 2.32 -4.72 -0.32
C TYR A 122 1.06 -4.75 0.54
N VAL A 123 1.18 -4.55 1.86
CA VAL A 123 0.06 -4.71 2.81
C VAL A 123 -0.46 -3.39 3.36
N GLU A 124 0.25 -2.28 3.19
CA GLU A 124 -0.17 -0.95 3.66
C GLU A 124 -1.55 -0.55 3.12
N SER A 125 -1.79 -0.72 1.83
CA SER A 125 -3.09 -0.43 1.21
C SER A 125 -4.24 -1.27 1.79
N LEU A 126 -3.94 -2.48 2.29
CA LEU A 126 -4.92 -3.36 2.92
C LEU A 126 -5.37 -2.83 4.29
N ILE A 127 -4.52 -2.12 5.02
CA ILE A 127 -4.90 -1.48 6.28
C ILE A 127 -5.99 -0.43 6.06
N CYS A 128 -5.92 0.28 4.92
CA CYS A 128 -6.86 1.32 4.52
C CYS A 128 -8.07 0.78 3.72
N ALA A 129 -8.27 -0.54 3.66
CA ALA A 129 -9.34 -1.17 2.89
C ALA A 129 -10.34 -1.95 3.77
N GLY A 130 -11.45 -2.35 3.16
CA GLY A 130 -12.47 -3.20 3.77
C GLY A 130 -13.45 -3.79 2.76
N ALA A 131 -14.45 -4.53 3.24
CA ALA A 131 -15.56 -5.00 2.42
C ALA A 131 -16.44 -3.84 1.93
N ASP A 132 -16.96 -3.94 0.71
CA ASP A 132 -17.82 -2.91 0.11
C ASP A 132 -19.01 -2.59 1.01
N SER A 133 -19.33 -1.30 1.13
CA SER A 133 -20.45 -0.80 1.94
C SER A 133 -20.39 -1.15 3.43
N THR A 134 -19.23 -1.58 3.95
CA THR A 134 -19.02 -1.80 5.39
C THR A 134 -18.37 -0.59 6.06
N GLU A 135 -18.44 -0.55 7.38
CA GLU A 135 -17.76 0.45 8.20
C GLU A 135 -16.51 -0.15 8.88
N GLY A 136 -15.58 0.71 9.25
CA GLY A 136 -14.52 0.37 10.17
C GLY A 136 -13.97 1.61 10.85
N ILE A 137 -13.21 1.39 11.90
CA ILE A 137 -12.70 2.46 12.78
C ILE A 137 -11.19 2.55 12.61
N PHE A 138 -10.70 3.77 12.43
CA PHE A 138 -9.29 4.10 12.56
C PHE A 138 -9.09 4.88 13.85
N THR A 139 -8.22 4.40 14.73
CA THR A 139 -7.72 5.17 15.86
C THR A 139 -6.53 5.98 15.38
N ILE A 140 -6.67 7.30 15.35
CA ILE A 140 -5.73 8.22 14.74
C ILE A 140 -5.17 9.18 15.79
N GLN A 141 -3.85 9.33 15.82
CA GLN A 141 -3.17 10.41 16.52
C GLN A 141 -3.01 11.61 15.58
N LYS A 142 -3.52 12.75 16.04
CA LYS A 142 -3.46 14.05 15.37
C LYS A 142 -2.14 14.76 15.67
N LYS A 143 -1.86 15.83 14.90
CA LYS A 143 -0.64 16.65 15.05
C LYS A 143 -0.47 17.27 16.43
N ASP A 144 -1.57 17.59 17.12
CA ASP A 144 -1.58 18.11 18.49
C ASP A 144 -1.41 17.00 19.56
N GLY A 145 -1.23 15.75 19.14
CA GLY A 145 -1.09 14.58 20.01
C GLY A 145 -2.43 13.94 20.41
N LYS A 146 -3.57 14.54 20.07
CA LYS A 146 -4.89 13.99 20.42
C LYS A 146 -5.13 12.68 19.68
N ILE A 147 -5.63 11.68 20.41
CA ILE A 147 -6.05 10.39 19.84
C ILE A 147 -7.56 10.39 19.69
N VAL A 148 -8.04 10.06 18.49
CA VAL A 148 -9.47 10.01 18.16
C VAL A 148 -9.80 8.76 17.35
N ASP A 149 -10.99 8.20 17.59
CA ASP A 149 -11.54 7.15 16.74
C ASP A 149 -12.39 7.77 15.64
N ILE A 150 -12.08 7.42 14.39
CA ILE A 150 -12.78 7.90 13.20
C ILE A 150 -13.40 6.71 12.48
N LYS A 151 -14.73 6.74 12.36
CA LYS A 151 -15.50 5.77 11.61
C LYS A 151 -15.46 6.13 10.12
N VAL A 152 -15.15 5.15 9.29
CA VAL A 152 -15.02 5.29 7.84
C VAL A 152 -15.83 4.20 7.15
N ARG A 153 -16.53 4.57 6.08
CA ARG A 153 -17.22 3.65 5.18
C ARG A 153 -16.34 3.30 3.99
N PHE A 154 -16.24 2.02 3.66
CA PHE A 154 -15.55 1.53 2.46
C PHE A 154 -16.49 1.54 1.27
N ASP A 155 -15.99 2.00 0.13
CA ASP A 155 -16.80 2.13 -1.08
C ASP A 155 -15.92 1.86 -2.30
N LYS A 156 -16.41 0.99 -3.20
CA LYS A 156 -15.76 0.71 -4.49
C LYS A 156 -15.43 1.94 -5.34
N LYS A 157 -16.19 3.03 -5.20
CA LYS A 157 -15.92 4.31 -5.87
C LYS A 157 -14.58 4.91 -5.42
N LEU A 158 -14.24 4.73 -4.14
CA LEU A 158 -12.96 5.18 -3.59
C LEU A 158 -11.80 4.29 -4.05
N THR A 159 -12.05 2.99 -4.32
CA THR A 159 -11.06 2.09 -4.93
C THR A 159 -10.63 2.58 -6.31
N LYS A 160 -11.59 3.00 -7.14
CA LYS A 160 -11.27 3.55 -8.48
C LYS A 160 -10.42 4.82 -8.37
N ALA A 161 -10.85 5.77 -7.55
CA ALA A 161 -10.10 7.01 -7.33
C ALA A 161 -8.70 6.76 -6.73
N SER A 162 -8.56 5.76 -5.86
CA SER A 162 -7.27 5.32 -5.31
C SER A 162 -6.31 4.81 -6.37
N ARG A 163 -6.79 4.03 -7.35
CA ARG A 163 -5.94 3.58 -8.48
C ARG A 163 -5.47 4.75 -9.34
N GLU A 164 -6.33 5.73 -9.56
CA GLU A 164 -6.02 6.93 -10.35
C GLU A 164 -5.04 7.87 -9.63
N ASN A 165 -4.98 7.83 -8.28
CA ASN A 165 -4.13 8.69 -7.47
C ASN A 165 -3.13 7.93 -6.59
N MET A 166 -2.73 6.72 -7.01
CA MET A 166 -1.88 5.84 -6.19
C MET A 166 -0.52 6.48 -5.88
N SER A 167 0.00 7.27 -6.82
CA SER A 167 1.27 7.98 -6.64
C SER A 167 1.15 9.25 -5.78
N GLY A 168 -0.07 9.66 -5.39
CA GLY A 168 -0.36 10.93 -4.71
C GLY A 168 -0.07 12.18 -5.54
N ARG A 169 0.35 12.00 -6.80
CA ARG A 169 0.84 13.04 -7.72
C ARG A 169 -0.08 13.23 -8.92
N ALA A 170 -1.28 12.63 -8.95
CA ALA A 170 -2.16 12.66 -10.12
C ALA A 170 -2.44 14.08 -10.65
N ASN A 171 -2.53 15.06 -9.74
CA ASN A 171 -2.76 16.47 -10.08
C ASN A 171 -1.47 17.28 -10.30
N GLU A 172 -0.29 16.69 -10.13
CA GLU A 172 1.00 17.35 -10.37
C GLU A 172 1.42 17.24 -11.84
N LYS A 173 2.13 18.25 -12.33
CA LYS A 173 2.76 18.21 -13.66
C LYS A 173 3.83 17.12 -13.72
N ILE A 174 3.78 16.31 -14.79
CA ILE A 174 4.75 15.25 -15.10
C ILE A 174 6.15 15.86 -15.30
N LEU A 175 6.23 16.95 -16.08
CA LEU A 175 7.45 17.73 -16.29
C LEU A 175 7.27 19.14 -15.73
N ARG A 176 8.24 19.61 -14.94
CA ARG A 176 8.25 20.98 -14.42
C ARG A 176 9.66 21.44 -14.06
N PHE A 177 9.85 22.75 -13.98
CA PHE A 177 11.01 23.33 -13.31
C PHE A 177 10.76 23.40 -11.81
N LEU A 178 11.71 22.94 -10.99
CA LEU A 178 11.71 23.18 -9.54
C LEU A 178 12.20 24.60 -9.25
N ASN A 179 13.14 25.09 -10.07
CA ASN A 179 13.59 26.48 -10.17
C ASN A 179 14.20 26.70 -11.56
N SER A 180 14.78 27.87 -11.81
CA SER A 180 15.39 28.21 -13.11
C SER A 180 16.54 27.31 -13.54
N GLU A 181 17.12 26.53 -12.63
CA GLU A 181 18.32 25.71 -12.87
C GLU A 181 18.07 24.21 -12.75
N ILE A 182 16.89 23.77 -12.30
CA ILE A 182 16.60 22.36 -12.00
C ILE A 182 15.26 21.94 -12.62
N GLY A 183 15.33 20.99 -13.54
CA GLY A 183 14.16 20.28 -14.08
C GLY A 183 13.72 19.13 -13.16
N TYR A 184 12.46 18.75 -13.24
CA TYR A 184 11.89 17.58 -12.58
C TYR A 184 11.06 16.79 -13.59
N ALA A 185 11.29 15.48 -13.61
CA ALA A 185 10.58 14.53 -14.45
C ALA A 185 10.02 13.39 -13.60
N ASP A 186 8.70 13.23 -13.64
CA ASP A 186 8.02 12.09 -13.03
C ASP A 186 8.04 10.88 -13.96
N LEU A 187 8.98 9.97 -13.75
CA LEU A 187 9.19 8.80 -14.60
C LEU A 187 8.14 7.69 -14.40
N ASP A 188 7.29 7.80 -13.38
CA ASP A 188 6.12 6.92 -13.19
C ASP A 188 5.03 7.18 -14.24
N ARG A 189 4.90 8.44 -14.68
CA ARG A 189 3.82 8.91 -15.57
C ARG A 189 4.31 9.46 -16.89
N LEU A 190 5.62 9.67 -17.05
CA LEU A 190 6.20 10.04 -18.33
C LEU A 190 5.94 8.91 -19.33
N GLU A 191 5.54 9.29 -20.54
CA GLU A 191 5.42 8.38 -21.68
C GLU A 191 6.73 8.34 -22.45
N VAL A 192 7.09 7.19 -23.03
CA VAL A 192 8.35 7.01 -23.78
C VAL A 192 8.48 8.04 -24.92
N SER A 193 7.37 8.37 -25.59
CA SER A 193 7.33 9.36 -26.66
C SER A 193 7.63 10.80 -26.22
N ALA A 194 7.57 11.10 -24.92
CA ALA A 194 7.82 12.42 -24.36
C ALA A 194 9.27 12.61 -23.87
N ILE A 195 10.13 11.58 -23.96
CA ILE A 195 11.52 11.62 -23.47
C ILE A 195 12.35 12.69 -24.19
N ASP A 196 12.31 12.74 -25.52
CA ASP A 196 13.07 13.74 -26.29
C ASP A 196 12.59 15.17 -25.96
N SER A 197 11.27 15.35 -25.81
CA SER A 197 10.69 16.64 -25.43
C SER A 197 11.08 17.06 -24.01
N MET A 198 11.23 16.11 -23.08
CA MET A 198 11.73 16.36 -21.73
C MET A 198 13.17 16.86 -21.77
N PHE A 199 14.06 16.18 -22.51
CA PHE A 199 15.45 16.61 -22.63
C PHE A 199 15.57 17.97 -23.31
N GLU A 200 14.79 18.23 -24.35
CA GLU A 200 14.74 19.54 -25.01
C GLU A 200 14.26 20.64 -24.05
N MET A 201 13.23 20.36 -23.24
CA MET A 201 12.71 21.29 -22.22
C MET A 201 13.76 21.61 -21.15
N PHE A 202 14.60 20.65 -20.76
CA PHE A 202 15.57 20.80 -19.67
C PHE A 202 17.02 21.01 -20.14
N LYS A 203 17.30 21.14 -21.45
CA LYS A 203 18.67 21.17 -22.00
C LYS A 203 19.59 22.28 -21.45
N HIS A 204 19.02 23.33 -20.88
CA HIS A 204 19.76 24.45 -20.29
C HIS A 204 19.73 24.47 -18.76
N THR A 205 19.11 23.48 -18.12
CA THR A 205 19.17 23.34 -16.66
C THR A 205 20.56 22.84 -16.25
N LYS A 206 20.96 23.17 -15.03
CA LYS A 206 22.18 22.60 -14.42
C LYS A 206 21.97 21.16 -13.96
N ALA A 207 20.73 20.80 -13.62
CA ALA A 207 20.37 19.47 -13.16
C ALA A 207 18.95 19.07 -13.57
N ILE A 208 18.67 17.77 -13.52
CA ILE A 208 17.34 17.17 -13.69
C ILE A 208 17.13 16.18 -12.54
N VAL A 209 15.97 16.26 -11.88
CA VAL A 209 15.51 15.27 -10.91
C VAL A 209 14.64 14.26 -11.63
N PHE A 210 15.13 13.03 -11.75
CA PHE A 210 14.37 11.89 -12.28
C PHE A 210 13.68 11.15 -11.14
N ASP A 211 12.37 11.32 -11.02
CA ASP A 211 11.58 10.69 -9.97
C ASP A 211 11.04 9.33 -10.42
N LYS A 212 11.76 8.27 -10.04
CA LYS A 212 11.42 6.87 -10.36
C LYS A 212 10.83 6.12 -9.16
N ARG A 213 10.21 6.82 -8.20
CA ARG A 213 9.59 6.17 -7.03
C ARG A 213 8.38 5.30 -7.37
N GLY A 214 7.76 5.54 -8.53
CA GLY A 214 6.63 4.75 -9.03
C GLY A 214 7.02 3.59 -9.96
N TYR A 215 6.02 2.96 -10.58
CA TYR A 215 6.19 1.75 -11.39
C TYR A 215 6.91 2.09 -12.71
N PRO A 216 7.80 1.22 -13.25
CA PRO A 216 8.44 1.47 -14.54
C PRO A 216 7.45 1.47 -15.70
N ASN A 217 7.43 2.55 -16.48
CA ASN A 217 6.62 2.67 -17.70
C ASN A 217 7.44 2.38 -18.98
N GLY A 218 8.59 1.69 -18.85
CA GLY A 218 9.55 1.52 -19.95
C GLY A 218 10.24 2.83 -20.38
N THR A 219 10.10 3.88 -19.55
CA THR A 219 10.69 5.21 -19.69
C THR A 219 12.05 5.36 -19.05
#